data_AF-A0A1I6G0S7-F1
#
_entry.id   AF-A0A1I6G0S7-F1
#
_cell.length_a   1.000
_cell.length_b   1.000
_cell.length_c   1.000
_cell.angle_alpha   90.00
_cell.angle_beta   90.00
_cell.angle_gamma   90.00
#
_symmetry.space_group_name_H-M   'P 1'
#
loop_
_entity.id
_entity.type
_entity.pdbx_description
1 polymer ?
#
loop_
_entity_poly.entity_id
_entity_poly.type
_entity_poly.pdbx_seq_one_letter_code
_entity_poly.pdbx_strand_id
1 'polypeptide(L)'
;MERRRFLAAAGAVGVGGLAGCLGDAGLFETETTTGREPPLVADRPDAVYVPTHVEGMEMAGTADVGGLKAAVTYSYPHRFWVVEKDGGEFVTKRVSPTGDDGVHLMTTVWDPETGHVVPNTGLSVEIARDGELVSQEVVYPMLSQRMGFHYGANFPLSGDGTYDVTVSVGGVQANRFGSFEGRFTSAASGTVAFEFSERALGDVGYRLLEERQGERAAVRPMEMQMEMGSVPVGRAPETLPGTPLGRGTSGDAVFLGSVVDDERFGSDPYLVVSPRTPYNRFVVPGMSLTAAVDDRSATPLAAGLDSELGFHYGAPVGDLSAESSVEVRVETPPQVARHEGYETAFLEMPPVELA
;
A
#
# COMPACT_ATOMS: atom_id res chain seq x y z
N MET A 1 17.50 -52.50 34.97
CA MET A 1 18.76 -52.46 34.20
C MET A 1 18.72 -53.58 33.17
N GLU A 2 19.12 -53.26 31.94
CA GLU A 2 19.48 -54.16 30.81
C GLU A 2 18.35 -54.95 30.14
N ARG A 3 17.87 -54.59 28.93
CA ARG A 3 18.46 -54.52 27.56
C ARG A 3 18.22 -55.82 26.76
N ARG A 4 17.41 -55.67 25.69
CA ARG A 4 17.60 -56.06 24.27
C ARG A 4 18.14 -57.48 23.99
N ARG A 5 17.63 -58.28 23.04
CA ARG A 5 17.36 -58.02 21.60
C ARG A 5 17.01 -59.39 20.96
N PHE A 6 16.14 -59.46 19.95
CA PHE A 6 16.42 -60.30 18.78
C PHE A 6 15.71 -59.77 17.54
N LEU A 7 16.44 -59.77 16.42
CA LEU A 7 16.09 -59.23 15.11
C LEU A 7 15.74 -60.38 14.16
N ALA A 8 14.79 -60.07 13.26
CA ALA A 8 14.73 -60.41 11.84
C ALA A 8 14.89 -61.88 11.36
N ALA A 9 13.87 -62.36 10.65
CA ALA A 9 14.01 -63.34 9.59
C ALA A 9 13.13 -62.93 8.40
N ALA A 10 13.72 -63.00 7.21
CA ALA A 10 13.17 -62.56 5.93
C ALA A 10 12.82 -63.77 5.02
N GLY A 11 11.89 -63.56 4.08
CA GLY A 11 11.66 -64.37 2.87
C GLY A 11 10.26 -65.00 2.80
N ALA A 12 9.53 -65.06 1.67
CA ALA A 12 9.74 -64.61 0.30
C ALA A 12 8.43 -64.76 -0.52
N VAL A 13 8.19 -63.81 -1.44
CA VAL A 13 7.55 -63.90 -2.78
C VAL A 13 6.08 -64.38 -2.95
N GLY A 14 5.25 -63.48 -3.46
CA GLY A 14 4.09 -63.78 -4.31
C GLY A 14 3.78 -62.57 -5.23
N VAL A 15 3.96 -62.73 -6.54
CA VAL A 15 3.68 -61.71 -7.57
C VAL A 15 2.29 -61.96 -8.17
N GLY A 16 1.46 -60.91 -8.28
CA GLY A 16 0.31 -60.90 -9.20
C GLY A 16 -0.76 -59.84 -8.91
N GLY A 17 -0.92 -58.87 -9.82
CA GLY A 17 -2.19 -58.14 -10.02
C GLY A 17 -2.14 -56.61 -9.86
N LEU A 18 -2.05 -55.89 -10.98
CA LEU A 18 -2.33 -54.46 -11.10
C LEU A 18 -3.86 -54.22 -11.09
N ALA A 19 -4.32 -53.19 -10.35
CA ALA A 19 -5.39 -52.22 -10.68
C ALA A 19 -6.18 -51.77 -9.44
N GLY A 20 -6.41 -50.46 -9.32
CA GLY A 20 -7.58 -49.91 -8.61
C GLY A 20 -7.27 -48.92 -7.49
N CYS A 21 -7.22 -47.64 -7.86
CA CYS A 21 -7.20 -46.48 -6.98
C CYS A 21 -8.45 -46.34 -6.11
N LEU A 22 -8.34 -45.42 -5.14
CA LEU A 22 -9.36 -44.80 -4.27
C LEU A 22 -9.43 -45.38 -2.85
N GLY A 23 -8.30 -45.26 -2.15
CA GLY A 23 -8.25 -45.23 -0.69
C GLY A 23 -8.24 -43.78 -0.22
N ASP A 24 -9.21 -43.46 0.63
CA ASP A 24 -9.34 -42.28 1.48
C ASP A 24 -9.30 -40.91 0.81
N ALA A 25 -10.53 -40.44 0.51
CA ALA A 25 -10.90 -39.06 0.69
C ALA A 25 -10.36 -38.55 2.04
N GLY A 26 -9.28 -37.76 1.96
CA GLY A 26 -8.84 -36.89 3.02
C GLY A 26 -10.00 -35.99 3.42
N LEU A 27 -10.62 -36.37 4.53
CA LEU A 27 -11.63 -35.63 5.24
C LEU A 27 -11.06 -34.27 5.60
N PHE A 28 -11.63 -33.21 5.02
CA PHE A 28 -11.66 -31.83 5.50
C PHE A 28 -10.65 -31.50 6.60
N GLU A 29 -9.38 -31.37 6.25
CA GLU A 29 -8.57 -30.33 6.88
C GLU A 29 -9.11 -29.03 6.32
N THR A 30 -9.64 -28.18 7.20
CA THR A 30 -9.87 -26.78 6.93
C THR A 30 -8.52 -26.23 6.43
N GLU A 31 -8.32 -26.15 5.11
CA GLU A 31 -7.18 -25.42 4.55
C GLU A 31 -7.37 -23.98 4.98
N THR A 32 -6.69 -23.63 6.08
CA THR A 32 -6.51 -22.29 6.59
C THR A 32 -6.19 -21.36 5.42
N THR A 33 -6.80 -20.18 5.45
CA THR A 33 -6.79 -19.10 4.45
C THR A 33 -5.40 -18.61 4.02
N THR A 34 -4.35 -19.10 4.68
CA THR A 34 -2.93 -18.90 4.40
C THR A 34 -2.46 -19.72 3.20
N GLY A 35 -1.89 -19.06 2.19
CA GLY A 35 -1.15 -19.73 1.12
C GLY A 35 -1.86 -19.84 -0.23
N ARG A 36 -2.92 -19.07 -0.47
CA ARG A 36 -3.56 -18.97 -1.80
C ARG A 36 -2.73 -18.23 -2.85
N GLU A 37 -1.65 -17.58 -2.46
CA GLU A 37 -0.87 -16.79 -3.41
C GLU A 37 -0.01 -17.69 -4.30
N PRO A 38 -0.08 -17.51 -5.64
CA PRO A 38 0.70 -18.30 -6.56
C PRO A 38 2.19 -17.90 -6.47
N PRO A 39 3.11 -18.72 -7.00
CA PRO A 39 4.50 -18.33 -7.17
C PRO A 39 4.61 -17.02 -7.97
N LEU A 40 5.58 -16.18 -7.60
CA LEU A 40 5.88 -14.94 -8.31
C LEU A 40 6.28 -15.22 -9.76
N VAL A 41 6.00 -14.26 -10.64
CA VAL A 41 6.51 -14.27 -12.02
C VAL A 41 8.04 -14.39 -11.99
N ALA A 42 8.59 -15.26 -12.84
CA ALA A 42 10.03 -15.34 -13.06
C ALA A 42 10.51 -14.13 -13.89
N ASP A 43 11.71 -13.61 -13.62
CA ASP A 43 12.29 -12.48 -14.36
C ASP A 43 11.41 -11.21 -14.41
N ARG A 44 10.84 -10.85 -13.25
CA ARG A 44 10.05 -9.61 -13.08
C ARG A 44 10.83 -8.38 -13.54
N PRO A 45 10.18 -7.42 -14.23
CA PRO A 45 10.84 -6.19 -14.60
C PRO A 45 11.13 -5.33 -13.37
N ASP A 46 12.22 -4.55 -13.42
CA ASP A 46 12.49 -3.45 -12.49
C ASP A 46 11.61 -2.23 -12.85
N ALA A 47 10.29 -2.43 -12.74
CA ALA A 47 9.23 -1.50 -13.13
C ALA A 47 7.88 -1.98 -12.60
N VAL A 48 6.85 -1.14 -12.70
CA VAL A 48 5.47 -1.56 -12.44
C VAL A 48 5.04 -2.62 -13.45
N TYR A 49 4.46 -3.71 -12.95
CA TYR A 49 4.02 -4.82 -13.79
C TYR A 49 2.72 -5.47 -13.30
N VAL A 50 2.03 -6.21 -14.16
CA VAL A 50 0.79 -6.89 -13.81
C VAL A 50 1.09 -8.06 -12.85
N PRO A 51 0.50 -8.10 -11.63
CA PRO A 51 0.76 -9.17 -10.67
C PRO A 51 0.23 -10.52 -11.16
N THR A 52 0.65 -11.59 -10.49
CA THR A 52 0.18 -12.96 -10.75
C THR A 52 -1.33 -13.14 -10.57
N HIS A 53 -1.92 -12.40 -9.63
CA HIS A 53 -3.31 -12.52 -9.26
C HIS A 53 -3.86 -11.19 -8.73
N VAL A 54 -5.18 -11.14 -8.60
CA VAL A 54 -5.88 -10.09 -7.89
C VAL A 54 -6.89 -10.66 -6.93
N GLU A 55 -6.93 -10.06 -5.76
CA GLU A 55 -7.93 -10.35 -4.73
C GLU A 55 -8.99 -9.25 -4.70
N GLY A 56 -10.18 -9.63 -4.26
CA GLY A 56 -11.22 -8.74 -3.78
C GLY A 56 -10.90 -8.25 -2.38
N MET A 57 -11.87 -7.58 -1.77
CA MET A 57 -11.85 -7.27 -0.35
C MET A 57 -13.29 -7.02 0.10
N GLU A 58 -13.53 -7.21 1.39
CA GLU A 58 -14.80 -6.87 2.02
C GLU A 58 -14.62 -5.65 2.93
N MET A 59 -15.73 -4.95 3.16
CA MET A 59 -15.80 -3.81 4.07
C MET A 59 -16.13 -4.30 5.48
N ALA A 60 -15.22 -4.06 6.44
CA ALA A 60 -15.55 -4.24 7.85
C ALA A 60 -16.40 -3.06 8.37
N GLY A 61 -16.07 -1.85 7.93
CA GLY A 61 -16.85 -0.65 8.22
C GLY A 61 -16.02 0.63 8.16
N THR A 62 -16.60 1.73 8.65
CA THR A 62 -15.96 3.05 8.65
C THR A 62 -16.06 3.73 10.00
N ALA A 63 -15.04 4.48 10.37
CA ALA A 63 -15.03 5.33 11.57
C ALA A 63 -14.64 6.77 11.23
N ASP A 64 -15.15 7.72 12.00
CA ASP A 64 -14.66 9.11 12.02
C ASP A 64 -13.47 9.22 12.97
N VAL A 65 -12.39 9.86 12.52
CA VAL A 65 -11.11 9.95 13.22
C VAL A 65 -10.55 11.36 13.13
N GLY A 66 -10.84 12.22 14.12
CA GLY A 66 -10.22 13.55 14.20
C GLY A 66 -10.49 14.46 12.99
N GLY A 67 -11.70 14.39 12.41
CA GLY A 67 -12.07 15.12 11.19
C GLY A 67 -11.74 14.39 9.88
N LEU A 68 -11.06 13.24 9.95
CA LEU A 68 -10.87 12.32 8.84
C LEU A 68 -11.91 11.19 8.90
N LYS A 69 -12.06 10.46 7.79
CA LYS A 69 -12.71 9.15 7.77
C LYS A 69 -11.66 8.06 7.59
N ALA A 70 -11.88 6.93 8.25
CA ALA A 70 -11.10 5.71 8.10
C ALA A 70 -12.03 4.57 7.68
N ALA A 71 -11.75 3.91 6.56
CA ALA A 71 -12.44 2.70 6.13
C ALA A 71 -11.55 1.52 6.44
N VAL A 72 -12.10 0.54 7.17
CA VAL A 72 -11.43 -0.73 7.46
C VAL A 72 -11.96 -1.77 6.49
N THR A 73 -11.06 -2.34 5.70
CA THR A 73 -11.35 -3.42 4.75
C THR A 73 -10.45 -4.61 5.03
N TYR A 74 -10.82 -5.77 4.50
CA TYR A 74 -10.02 -6.98 4.69
C TYR A 74 -10.04 -7.90 3.46
N SER A 75 -8.96 -8.67 3.30
CA SER A 75 -8.79 -9.74 2.32
C SER A 75 -8.05 -10.92 2.95
N TYR A 76 -7.71 -11.92 2.14
CA TYR A 76 -6.82 -13.01 2.50
C TYR A 76 -5.47 -12.47 3.02
N PRO A 77 -4.88 -13.08 4.06
CA PRO A 77 -3.48 -12.85 4.40
C PRO A 77 -2.59 -13.08 3.18
N HIS A 78 -1.77 -12.10 2.83
CA HIS A 78 -0.87 -12.20 1.69
C HIS A 78 0.47 -11.54 1.95
N ARG A 79 1.44 -11.83 1.08
CA ARG A 79 2.77 -11.27 1.16
C ARG A 79 2.79 -9.82 0.68
N PHE A 80 3.69 -9.05 1.27
CA PHE A 80 4.02 -7.71 0.80
C PHE A 80 5.51 -7.46 0.99
N TRP A 81 5.99 -6.30 0.58
CA TRP A 81 7.40 -5.96 0.66
C TRP A 81 7.61 -4.63 1.36
N VAL A 82 8.44 -4.62 2.39
CA VAL A 82 8.90 -3.38 3.03
C VAL A 82 10.17 -2.91 2.33
N VAL A 83 10.38 -1.59 2.28
CA VAL A 83 11.61 -1.01 1.75
C VAL A 83 12.61 -0.86 2.89
N GLU A 84 13.82 -1.37 2.70
CA GLU A 84 14.91 -1.24 3.66
C GLU A 84 16.21 -0.87 2.93
N LYS A 85 17.24 -0.51 3.71
CA LYS A 85 18.57 -0.22 3.19
C LYS A 85 19.48 -1.41 3.48
N ASP A 86 20.01 -2.04 2.44
CA ASP A 86 20.99 -3.14 2.54
C ASP A 86 22.22 -2.80 1.70
N GLY A 87 23.42 -3.00 2.25
CA GLY A 87 24.67 -2.72 1.52
C GLY A 87 24.88 -1.28 1.03
N GLY A 88 24.03 -0.31 1.44
CA GLY A 88 24.05 1.06 0.93
C GLY A 88 22.99 1.37 -0.12
N GLU A 89 22.30 0.35 -0.63
CA GLU A 89 21.25 0.42 -1.64
C GLU A 89 19.87 0.21 -0.99
N PHE A 90 18.82 0.72 -1.63
CA PHE A 90 17.45 0.46 -1.21
C PHE A 90 16.94 -0.81 -1.85
N VAL A 91 16.46 -1.75 -1.04
CA VAL A 91 15.94 -3.04 -1.48
C VAL A 91 14.57 -3.29 -0.89
N THR A 92 13.82 -4.22 -1.49
CA THR A 92 12.56 -4.70 -0.94
C THR A 92 12.74 -6.02 -0.21
N LYS A 93 12.24 -6.09 1.02
CA LYS A 93 12.22 -7.32 1.83
C LYS A 93 10.80 -7.85 1.93
N ARG A 94 10.62 -9.10 1.51
CA ARG A 94 9.33 -9.78 1.57
C ARG A 94 8.95 -10.09 3.01
N VAL A 95 7.73 -9.71 3.37
CA VAL A 95 6.99 -10.17 4.55
C VAL A 95 5.98 -11.19 4.05
N SER A 96 6.02 -12.40 4.60
CA SER A 96 5.11 -13.49 4.23
C SER A 96 4.05 -13.70 5.32
N PRO A 97 2.82 -14.08 4.94
CA PRO A 97 1.83 -14.49 5.92
C PRO A 97 2.30 -15.75 6.66
N THR A 98 1.91 -15.86 7.91
CA THR A 98 2.16 -16.98 8.81
C THR A 98 0.89 -17.79 9.05
N GLY A 99 1.00 -19.00 9.59
CA GLY A 99 -0.16 -19.85 9.88
C GLY A 99 -1.15 -19.25 10.89
N ASP A 100 -0.72 -18.26 11.67
CA ASP A 100 -1.54 -17.58 12.66
C ASP A 100 -2.32 -16.40 12.05
N ASP A 101 -1.97 -15.94 10.85
CA ASP A 101 -2.63 -14.82 10.21
C ASP A 101 -4.01 -15.23 9.67
N GLY A 102 -5.06 -14.56 10.15
CA GLY A 102 -6.44 -14.80 9.75
C GLY A 102 -6.90 -13.90 8.59
N VAL A 103 -6.47 -12.63 8.60
CA VAL A 103 -6.82 -11.63 7.58
C VAL A 103 -5.65 -10.71 7.23
N HIS A 104 -5.64 -10.17 6.02
CA HIS A 104 -4.95 -8.92 5.73
C HIS A 104 -5.93 -7.77 5.97
N LEU A 105 -5.72 -6.98 7.02
CA LEU A 105 -6.57 -5.84 7.37
C LEU A 105 -5.94 -4.57 6.83
N MET A 106 -6.75 -3.78 6.12
CA MET A 106 -6.34 -2.57 5.44
C MET A 106 -7.17 -1.39 5.95
N THR A 107 -6.55 -0.21 5.96
CA THR A 107 -7.22 1.04 6.33
C THR A 107 -6.88 2.14 5.35
N THR A 108 -7.90 2.72 4.74
CA THR A 108 -7.77 3.96 3.95
C THR A 108 -8.23 5.12 4.80
N VAL A 109 -7.40 6.15 4.92
CA VAL A 109 -7.72 7.39 5.66
C VAL A 109 -7.83 8.56 4.68
N TRP A 110 -8.92 9.31 4.75
CA TRP A 110 -9.15 10.45 3.86
C TRP A 110 -9.93 11.58 4.53
N ASP A 111 -9.80 12.78 3.96
CA ASP A 111 -10.66 13.90 4.31
C ASP A 111 -12.02 13.77 3.60
N PRO A 112 -13.15 13.70 4.32
CA PRO A 112 -14.45 13.41 3.73
C PRO A 112 -15.01 14.56 2.89
N GLU A 113 -14.53 15.79 3.07
CA GLU A 113 -15.02 16.97 2.34
C GLU A 113 -14.42 17.03 0.93
N THR A 114 -13.13 16.74 0.82
CA THR A 114 -12.38 16.82 -0.44
C THR A 114 -12.20 15.48 -1.13
N GLY A 115 -12.32 14.36 -0.39
CA GLY A 115 -12.03 13.02 -0.89
C GLY A 115 -10.53 12.70 -1.00
N HIS A 116 -9.64 13.59 -0.54
CA HIS A 116 -8.20 13.36 -0.59
C HIS A 116 -7.79 12.31 0.45
N VAL A 117 -7.15 11.24 -0.02
CA VAL A 117 -6.42 10.32 0.87
C VAL A 117 -5.31 11.10 1.58
N VAL A 118 -5.08 10.78 2.84
CA VAL A 118 -4.12 11.46 3.71
C VAL A 118 -2.94 10.53 4.04
N PRO A 119 -1.80 10.68 3.36
CA PRO A 119 -0.57 9.97 3.67
C PRO A 119 0.18 10.58 4.86
N ASN A 120 1.38 10.03 5.13
CA ASN A 120 2.35 10.57 6.10
C ASN A 120 1.79 10.73 7.52
N THR A 121 0.85 9.88 7.90
CA THR A 121 0.45 9.67 9.29
C THR A 121 0.98 8.33 9.79
N GLY A 122 1.37 8.27 11.06
CA GLY A 122 1.49 6.99 11.75
C GLY A 122 0.10 6.41 11.96
N LEU A 123 -0.08 5.11 11.75
CA LEU A 123 -1.36 4.45 11.97
C LEU A 123 -1.13 3.18 12.78
N SER A 124 -1.91 3.00 13.85
CA SER A 124 -1.95 1.74 14.57
C SER A 124 -3.36 1.18 14.59
N VAL A 125 -3.45 -0.14 14.53
CA VAL A 125 -4.70 -0.89 14.63
C VAL A 125 -4.64 -1.72 15.90
N GLU A 126 -5.69 -1.61 16.70
CA GLU A 126 -5.94 -2.47 17.86
C GLU A 126 -7.19 -3.31 17.57
N ILE A 127 -7.09 -4.61 17.79
CA ILE A 127 -8.18 -5.57 17.62
C ILE A 127 -8.50 -6.17 18.97
N ALA A 128 -9.74 -6.02 19.42
CA ALA A 128 -10.24 -6.61 20.65
C ALA A 128 -11.46 -7.50 20.39
N ARG A 129 -11.71 -8.46 21.28
CA ARG A 129 -12.91 -9.29 21.28
C ARG A 129 -13.41 -9.42 22.72
N ASP A 130 -14.69 -9.13 22.94
CA ASP A 130 -15.32 -9.18 24.26
C ASP A 130 -14.55 -8.36 25.34
N GLY A 131 -13.90 -7.26 24.91
CA GLY A 131 -13.09 -6.39 25.75
C GLY A 131 -11.66 -6.88 26.03
N GLU A 132 -11.27 -8.03 25.49
CA GLU A 132 -9.90 -8.58 25.59
C GLU A 132 -9.11 -8.29 24.32
N LEU A 133 -7.83 -7.89 24.49
CA LEU A 133 -6.93 -7.60 23.38
C LEU A 133 -6.58 -8.87 22.61
N VAL A 134 -6.79 -8.86 21.30
CA VAL A 134 -6.39 -9.92 20.37
C VAL A 134 -5.03 -9.61 19.76
N SER A 135 -4.88 -8.41 19.17
CA SER A 135 -3.63 -7.95 18.59
C SER A 135 -3.58 -6.42 18.53
N GLN A 136 -2.38 -5.85 18.53
CA GLN A 136 -2.17 -4.42 18.34
C GLN A 136 -0.84 -4.18 17.62
N GLU A 137 -0.89 -3.44 16.51
CA GLU A 137 0.29 -3.15 15.69
C GLU A 137 0.27 -1.74 15.12
N VAL A 138 1.47 -1.17 14.95
CA VAL A 138 1.66 -0.04 14.03
C VAL A 138 1.75 -0.63 12.64
N VAL A 139 0.77 -0.31 11.79
CA VAL A 139 0.65 -0.94 10.48
C VAL A 139 1.46 -0.18 9.42
N TYR A 140 1.81 -0.90 8.35
CA TYR A 140 2.65 -0.35 7.31
C TYR A 140 1.86 0.62 6.43
N PRO A 141 2.41 1.78 6.05
CA PRO A 141 1.93 2.49 4.87
C PRO A 141 2.27 1.64 3.64
N MET A 142 1.33 1.45 2.73
CA MET A 142 1.44 0.53 1.61
C MET A 142 0.94 1.16 0.31
N LEU A 143 1.42 0.64 -0.81
CA LEU A 143 0.97 0.98 -2.15
C LEU A 143 0.59 -0.29 -2.92
N SER A 144 -0.64 -0.35 -3.44
CA SER A 144 -1.10 -1.44 -4.30
C SER A 144 -1.79 -0.92 -5.57
N GLN A 145 -1.80 -1.72 -6.63
CA GLN A 145 -2.45 -1.33 -7.88
C GLN A 145 -3.96 -1.20 -7.75
N ARG A 146 -4.57 -1.98 -6.85
CA ARG A 146 -6.02 -2.01 -6.66
C ARG A 146 -6.54 -0.96 -5.69
N MET A 147 -5.76 -0.60 -4.67
CA MET A 147 -6.22 0.32 -3.61
C MET A 147 -5.48 1.66 -3.60
N GLY A 148 -4.38 1.78 -4.36
CA GLY A 148 -3.49 2.91 -4.23
C GLY A 148 -2.85 2.94 -2.85
N PHE A 149 -2.73 4.14 -2.28
CA PHE A 149 -2.13 4.32 -0.95
C PHE A 149 -3.13 3.95 0.15
N HIS A 150 -2.70 3.09 1.07
CA HIS A 150 -3.47 2.64 2.22
C HIS A 150 -2.50 2.20 3.33
N TYR A 151 -3.04 1.84 4.48
CA TYR A 151 -2.30 1.21 5.58
C TYR A 151 -2.72 -0.24 5.71
N GLY A 152 -1.83 -1.14 6.11
CA GLY A 152 -2.23 -2.53 6.31
C GLY A 152 -1.17 -3.42 6.94
N ALA A 153 -1.63 -4.57 7.45
CA ALA A 153 -0.83 -5.67 7.95
C ALA A 153 -1.67 -6.96 7.98
N ASN A 154 -0.99 -8.10 8.13
CA ASN A 154 -1.67 -9.36 8.43
C ASN A 154 -1.92 -9.44 9.94
N PHE A 155 -3.09 -9.91 10.34
CA PHE A 155 -3.48 -10.02 11.75
C PHE A 155 -4.02 -11.42 12.06
N PRO A 156 -3.74 -11.94 13.27
CA PRO A 156 -4.41 -13.13 13.77
C PRO A 156 -5.86 -12.79 14.16
N LEU A 157 -6.78 -13.72 13.89
CA LEU A 157 -8.15 -13.70 14.40
C LEU A 157 -8.49 -15.06 15.00
N SER A 158 -9.23 -15.06 16.10
CA SER A 158 -9.66 -16.28 16.80
C SER A 158 -11.00 -16.81 16.27
N GLY A 159 -11.04 -17.12 14.97
CA GLY A 159 -12.23 -17.64 14.28
C GLY A 159 -13.38 -16.63 14.15
N ASP A 160 -14.54 -17.14 13.73
CA ASP A 160 -15.75 -16.35 13.49
C ASP A 160 -16.22 -15.57 14.74
N GLY A 161 -16.76 -14.37 14.52
CA GLY A 161 -17.32 -13.54 15.57
C GLY A 161 -17.20 -12.05 15.29
N THR A 162 -17.56 -11.25 16.30
CA THR A 162 -17.45 -9.79 16.25
C THR A 162 -16.18 -9.35 16.97
N TYR A 163 -15.41 -8.49 16.30
CA TYR A 163 -14.20 -7.86 16.83
C TYR A 163 -14.39 -6.35 16.86
N ASP A 164 -13.83 -5.68 17.85
CA ASP A 164 -13.70 -4.22 17.87
C ASP A 164 -12.35 -3.84 17.27
N VAL A 165 -12.37 -3.18 16.12
CA VAL A 165 -11.18 -2.69 15.43
C VAL A 165 -11.04 -1.20 15.68
N THR A 166 -10.10 -0.81 16.53
CA THR A 166 -9.79 0.60 16.81
C THR A 166 -8.63 1.06 15.93
N VAL A 167 -8.93 2.00 15.05
CA VAL A 167 -7.95 2.68 14.19
C VAL A 167 -7.50 3.96 14.90
N SER A 168 -6.19 4.08 15.14
CA SER A 168 -5.58 5.30 15.69
C SER A 168 -4.69 5.94 14.64
N VAL A 169 -5.02 7.19 14.28
CA VAL A 169 -4.32 7.98 13.26
C VAL A 169 -3.55 9.10 13.97
N GLY A 170 -2.24 9.15 13.74
CA GLY A 170 -1.36 10.21 14.24
C GLY A 170 -1.59 11.57 13.57
N GLY A 171 -0.90 12.60 14.08
CA GLY A 171 -0.87 13.89 13.40
C GLY A 171 -0.15 13.79 12.05
N VAL A 172 -0.71 14.42 11.02
CA VAL A 172 -0.17 14.39 9.65
C VAL A 172 1.20 15.08 9.59
N GLN A 173 2.21 14.37 9.09
CA GLN A 173 3.57 14.86 8.90
C GLN A 173 3.76 15.44 7.49
N ALA A 174 3.01 16.51 7.22
CA ALA A 174 3.11 17.30 5.99
C ALA A 174 2.70 18.75 6.28
N ASN A 175 3.21 19.68 5.47
CA ASN A 175 2.67 21.03 5.43
C ASN A 175 1.21 20.97 4.96
N ARG A 176 0.35 21.77 5.58
CA ARG A 176 -1.08 21.81 5.25
C ARG A 176 -1.43 23.19 4.75
N PHE A 177 -2.13 23.25 3.65
CA PHE A 177 -2.46 24.48 2.94
C PHE A 177 -3.96 24.57 2.67
N GLY A 178 -4.43 25.78 2.34
CA GLY A 178 -5.83 26.03 2.02
C GLY A 178 -6.75 25.59 3.16
N SER A 179 -7.81 24.85 2.83
CA SER A 179 -8.79 24.40 3.84
C SER A 179 -8.25 23.37 4.85
N PHE A 180 -7.01 22.88 4.66
CA PHE A 180 -6.34 21.97 5.59
C PHE A 180 -5.47 22.66 6.62
N GLU A 181 -5.24 23.98 6.52
CA GLU A 181 -4.45 24.72 7.49
C GLU A 181 -4.97 24.50 8.92
N GLY A 182 -4.08 24.12 9.84
CA GLY A 182 -4.42 23.84 11.24
C GLY A 182 -5.19 22.54 11.52
N ARG A 183 -5.62 21.78 10.50
CA ARG A 183 -6.35 20.49 10.66
C ARG A 183 -5.41 19.31 10.84
N PHE A 184 -5.88 18.21 11.42
CA PHE A 184 -5.16 16.92 11.54
C PHE A 184 -3.83 17.00 12.32
N THR A 185 -3.76 17.88 13.33
CA THR A 185 -2.53 18.18 14.09
C THR A 185 -2.26 17.20 15.22
N SER A 186 -3.31 16.72 15.89
CA SER A 186 -3.25 15.77 16.99
C SER A 186 -3.69 14.37 16.55
N ALA A 187 -3.19 13.35 17.24
CA ALA A 187 -3.69 12.00 17.06
C ALA A 187 -5.18 11.89 17.45
N ALA A 188 -5.90 11.03 16.75
CA ALA A 188 -7.29 10.69 17.04
C ALA A 188 -7.53 9.20 16.74
N SER A 189 -8.59 8.63 17.30
CA SER A 189 -8.98 7.25 17.03
C SER A 189 -10.48 7.10 16.82
N GLY A 190 -10.86 5.99 16.18
CA GLY A 190 -12.24 5.58 15.99
C GLY A 190 -12.32 4.06 15.90
N THR A 191 -13.45 3.50 16.31
CA THR A 191 -13.65 2.04 16.40
C THR A 191 -14.73 1.58 15.43
N VAL A 192 -14.47 0.45 14.76
CA VAL A 192 -15.40 -0.25 13.87
C VAL A 192 -15.71 -1.61 14.47
N ALA A 193 -17.00 -1.96 14.54
CA ALA A 193 -17.42 -3.33 14.84
C ALA A 193 -17.25 -4.18 13.58
N PHE A 194 -16.34 -5.14 13.62
CA PHE A 194 -15.99 -6.03 12.52
C PHE A 194 -16.64 -7.41 12.75
N GLU A 195 -17.70 -7.69 11.99
CA GLU A 195 -18.32 -9.03 11.94
C GLU A 195 -17.53 -9.92 10.98
N PHE A 196 -16.63 -10.74 11.52
CA PHE A 196 -15.80 -11.65 10.74
C PHE A 196 -16.42 -13.04 10.65
N SER A 197 -16.37 -13.62 9.45
CA SER A 197 -16.52 -15.06 9.26
C SER A 197 -15.55 -15.58 8.20
N GLU A 198 -15.01 -16.77 8.41
CA GLU A 198 -14.17 -17.49 7.44
C GLU A 198 -14.92 -17.72 6.13
N ARG A 199 -16.26 -17.89 6.20
CA ARG A 199 -17.11 -18.01 5.02
C ARG A 199 -17.08 -16.74 4.17
N ALA A 200 -17.30 -15.57 4.77
CA ALA A 200 -17.28 -14.31 4.05
C ALA A 200 -15.90 -14.04 3.44
N LEU A 201 -14.83 -14.34 4.18
CA LEU A 201 -13.47 -14.30 3.64
C LEU A 201 -13.29 -15.29 2.47
N GLY A 202 -13.79 -16.51 2.59
CA GLY A 202 -13.75 -17.54 1.55
C GLY A 202 -14.48 -17.15 0.26
N ASP A 203 -15.49 -16.27 0.37
CA ASP A 203 -16.30 -15.76 -0.75
C ASP A 203 -15.65 -14.53 -1.44
N VAL A 204 -14.57 -13.96 -0.88
CA VAL A 204 -13.82 -12.87 -1.51
C VAL A 204 -13.30 -13.29 -2.89
N GLY A 205 -13.58 -12.46 -3.90
CA GLY A 205 -13.20 -12.76 -5.28
C GLY A 205 -11.68 -12.95 -5.43
N TYR A 206 -11.27 -14.01 -6.11
CA TYR A 206 -9.87 -14.28 -6.41
C TYR A 206 -9.72 -14.62 -7.89
N ARG A 207 -8.75 -14.01 -8.57
CA ARG A 207 -8.53 -14.25 -10.00
C ARG A 207 -7.05 -14.21 -10.37
N LEU A 208 -6.59 -15.30 -10.99
CA LEU A 208 -5.27 -15.38 -11.62
C LEU A 208 -5.23 -14.53 -12.89
N LEU A 209 -4.04 -14.01 -13.20
CA LEU A 209 -3.77 -13.17 -14.37
C LEU A 209 -2.76 -13.83 -15.31
N GLU A 210 -2.87 -15.14 -15.50
CA GLU A 210 -1.87 -15.98 -16.19
C GLU A 210 -1.45 -15.46 -17.57
N GLU A 211 -2.39 -14.88 -18.33
CA GLU A 211 -2.14 -14.36 -19.67
C GLU A 211 -1.32 -13.05 -19.69
N ARG A 212 -1.36 -12.28 -18.59
CA ARG A 212 -0.84 -10.91 -18.54
C ARG A 212 0.21 -10.67 -17.45
N GLN A 213 0.35 -11.59 -16.50
CA GLN A 213 1.28 -11.46 -15.39
C GLN A 213 2.70 -11.19 -15.90
N GLY A 214 3.39 -10.22 -15.30
CA GLY A 214 4.73 -9.79 -15.73
C GLY A 214 4.76 -8.72 -16.83
N GLU A 215 3.64 -8.45 -17.52
CA GLU A 215 3.56 -7.33 -18.46
C GLU A 215 3.84 -6.00 -17.76
N ARG A 216 4.61 -5.10 -18.39
CA ARG A 216 4.73 -3.69 -17.96
C ARG A 216 3.39 -2.97 -18.17
N ALA A 217 2.52 -3.10 -17.19
CA ALA A 217 1.19 -2.50 -17.11
C ALA A 217 0.70 -2.59 -15.65
N ALA A 218 -0.50 -2.08 -15.37
CA ALA A 218 -1.14 -2.27 -14.08
C ALA A 218 -2.57 -2.78 -14.24
N VAL A 219 -3.07 -3.44 -13.19
CA VAL A 219 -4.49 -3.72 -13.03
C VAL A 219 -5.25 -2.45 -12.67
N ARG A 220 -6.53 -2.42 -13.02
CA ARG A 220 -7.39 -1.29 -12.70
C ARG A 220 -7.61 -1.20 -11.18
N PRO A 221 -7.71 0.01 -10.62
CA PRO A 221 -8.12 0.20 -9.24
C PRO A 221 -9.49 -0.42 -8.99
N MET A 222 -9.71 -0.91 -7.79
CA MET A 222 -11.02 -1.34 -7.35
C MET A 222 -11.87 -0.12 -7.02
N GLU A 223 -13.13 -0.13 -7.42
CA GLU A 223 -14.12 0.85 -6.99
C GLU A 223 -14.92 0.21 -5.84
N MET A 224 -14.75 0.74 -4.62
CA MET A 224 -15.59 0.36 -3.48
C MET A 224 -16.64 1.43 -3.25
N GLN A 225 -17.88 1.12 -3.60
CA GLN A 225 -19.02 1.97 -3.30
C GLN A 225 -19.50 1.71 -1.88
N MET A 226 -19.85 2.79 -1.19
CA MET A 226 -20.51 2.83 0.12
C MET A 226 -21.83 3.59 -0.05
N GLU A 227 -22.75 3.45 0.91
CA GLU A 227 -24.05 4.13 0.86
C GLU A 227 -23.93 5.66 0.70
N MET A 228 -22.85 6.25 1.24
CA MET A 228 -22.58 7.69 1.25
C MET A 228 -21.37 8.13 0.42
N GLY A 229 -20.89 7.31 -0.53
CA GLY A 229 -19.77 7.69 -1.40
C GLY A 229 -18.93 6.49 -1.85
N SER A 230 -17.66 6.70 -2.14
CA SER A 230 -16.70 5.62 -2.39
C SER A 230 -15.46 5.79 -1.52
N VAL A 231 -14.77 4.69 -1.23
CA VAL A 231 -13.45 4.78 -0.58
C VAL A 231 -12.44 5.29 -1.61
N PRO A 232 -11.78 6.44 -1.37
CA PRO A 232 -10.83 6.98 -2.33
C PRO A 232 -9.54 6.16 -2.36
N VAL A 233 -8.89 6.12 -3.51
CA VAL A 233 -7.67 5.33 -3.75
C VAL A 233 -6.40 6.20 -3.88
N GLY A 234 -6.46 7.45 -3.42
CA GLY A 234 -5.33 8.37 -3.46
C GLY A 234 -4.85 8.72 -4.87
N ARG A 235 -5.79 8.90 -5.80
CA ARG A 235 -5.48 9.29 -7.18
C ARG A 235 -5.20 10.79 -7.24
N ALA A 236 -4.03 11.15 -7.78
CA ALA A 236 -3.67 12.54 -8.06
C ALA A 236 -4.55 13.14 -9.17
N PRO A 237 -4.79 14.46 -9.15
CA PRO A 237 -5.56 15.14 -10.19
C PRO A 237 -4.90 15.01 -11.56
N GLU A 238 -5.69 14.95 -12.64
CA GLU A 238 -5.15 14.73 -14.00
C GLU A 238 -4.14 15.81 -14.39
N THR A 239 -4.50 17.06 -14.11
CA THR A 239 -3.69 18.26 -14.26
C THR A 239 -3.47 18.87 -12.88
N LEU A 240 -2.24 19.32 -12.62
CA LEU A 240 -1.96 20.11 -11.42
C LEU A 240 -2.52 21.54 -11.60
N PRO A 241 -3.16 22.12 -10.58
CA PRO A 241 -3.35 23.56 -10.49
C PRO A 241 -2.04 24.35 -10.72
N GLY A 242 -2.18 25.58 -11.21
CA GLY A 242 -1.05 26.47 -11.54
C GLY A 242 -0.61 26.37 -13.00
N THR A 243 0.61 26.86 -13.27
CA THR A 243 1.21 26.82 -14.61
C THR A 243 2.15 25.62 -14.72
N PRO A 244 1.92 24.68 -15.66
CA PRO A 244 2.74 23.48 -15.78
C PRO A 244 4.21 23.78 -16.09
N LEU A 245 5.12 23.10 -15.39
CA LEU A 245 6.56 23.11 -15.69
C LEU A 245 6.98 22.01 -16.65
N GLY A 246 6.17 20.94 -16.74
CA GLY A 246 6.49 19.77 -17.55
C GLY A 246 6.36 18.47 -16.79
N ARG A 247 6.89 17.41 -17.37
CA ARG A 247 6.87 16.06 -16.79
C ARG A 247 8.16 15.31 -17.05
N GLY A 248 8.46 14.38 -16.16
CA GLY A 248 9.52 13.40 -16.39
C GLY A 248 9.25 12.07 -15.70
N THR A 249 10.13 11.10 -15.90
CA THR A 249 10.00 9.76 -15.32
C THR A 249 11.28 9.36 -14.60
N SER A 250 11.15 8.75 -13.42
CA SER A 250 12.27 8.20 -12.65
C SER A 250 11.81 6.98 -11.86
N GLY A 251 12.55 5.87 -11.91
CA GLY A 251 12.17 4.59 -11.28
C GLY A 251 10.78 4.09 -11.65
N ASP A 252 10.34 4.34 -12.89
CA ASP A 252 8.98 4.10 -13.43
C ASP A 252 7.86 5.01 -12.86
N ALA A 253 8.15 5.87 -11.88
CA ALA A 253 7.22 6.91 -11.44
C ALA A 253 7.22 8.11 -12.39
N VAL A 254 6.05 8.71 -12.59
CA VAL A 254 5.88 9.92 -13.38
C VAL A 254 5.83 11.13 -12.45
N PHE A 255 6.68 12.12 -12.71
CA PHE A 255 6.77 13.37 -11.96
C PHE A 255 6.13 14.48 -12.79
N LEU A 256 5.15 15.18 -12.22
CA LEU A 256 4.61 16.40 -12.81
C LEU A 256 5.04 17.60 -11.98
N GLY A 257 5.46 18.66 -12.68
CA GLY A 257 5.78 19.96 -12.09
C GLY A 257 4.71 21.01 -12.38
N SER A 258 4.47 21.90 -11.42
CA SER A 258 3.67 23.11 -11.61
C SER A 258 4.21 24.26 -10.78
N VAL A 259 4.07 25.49 -11.27
CA VAL A 259 4.26 26.73 -10.52
C VAL A 259 2.90 27.24 -10.06
N VAL A 260 2.74 27.46 -8.76
CA VAL A 260 1.52 28.05 -8.19
C VAL A 260 1.88 29.38 -7.54
N ASP A 261 1.19 30.44 -7.96
CA ASP A 261 1.30 31.77 -7.35
C ASP A 261 -0.01 32.05 -6.60
N ASP A 262 0.00 31.76 -5.29
CA ASP A 262 -1.14 31.90 -4.39
C ASP A 262 -0.62 32.21 -2.97
N GLU A 263 -1.25 33.18 -2.30
CA GLU A 263 -0.84 33.67 -0.98
C GLU A 263 -0.81 32.57 0.09
N ARG A 264 -1.58 31.48 -0.09
CA ARG A 264 -1.58 30.34 0.83
C ARG A 264 -0.24 29.59 0.90
N PHE A 265 0.61 29.74 -0.12
CA PHE A 265 1.96 29.18 -0.16
C PHE A 265 3.06 30.18 0.23
N GLY A 266 2.69 31.42 0.57
CA GLY A 266 3.61 32.50 0.90
C GLY A 266 3.70 33.55 -0.21
N SER A 267 4.75 34.37 -0.16
CA SER A 267 4.95 35.50 -1.09
C SER A 267 5.71 35.15 -2.36
N ASP A 268 6.47 34.06 -2.35
CA ASP A 268 7.22 33.58 -3.51
C ASP A 268 6.40 32.52 -4.26
N PRO A 269 6.59 32.35 -5.58
CA PRO A 269 5.97 31.28 -6.32
C PRO A 269 6.33 29.90 -5.74
N TYR A 270 5.35 29.02 -5.69
CA TYR A 270 5.48 27.70 -5.09
C TYR A 270 5.71 26.63 -6.15
N LEU A 271 6.82 25.91 -6.03
CA LEU A 271 7.10 24.73 -6.84
C LEU A 271 6.31 23.55 -6.30
N VAL A 272 5.45 22.98 -7.13
CA VAL A 272 4.74 21.73 -6.86
C VAL A 272 5.37 20.61 -7.69
N VAL A 273 5.76 19.52 -7.04
CA VAL A 273 6.15 18.26 -7.66
C VAL A 273 5.22 17.16 -7.18
N SER A 274 4.62 16.44 -8.12
CA SER A 274 3.67 15.35 -7.86
C SER A 274 4.19 14.04 -8.47
N PRO A 275 4.95 13.23 -7.72
CA PRO A 275 5.32 11.87 -8.12
C PRO A 275 4.10 10.95 -8.08
N ARG A 276 3.91 10.17 -9.14
CA ARG A 276 2.71 9.36 -9.39
C ARG A 276 3.05 8.00 -9.95
N THR A 277 2.21 7.00 -9.67
CA THR A 277 2.29 5.72 -10.37
C THR A 277 1.96 5.89 -11.87
N PRO A 278 2.65 5.19 -12.77
CA PRO A 278 2.60 5.46 -14.21
C PRO A 278 1.24 5.19 -14.86
N TYR A 279 0.51 4.18 -14.38
CA TYR A 279 -0.75 3.74 -15.00
C TYR A 279 -2.00 4.26 -14.27
N ASN A 280 -1.97 4.27 -12.93
CA ASN A 280 -3.15 4.58 -12.11
C ASN A 280 -3.12 5.99 -11.50
N ARG A 281 -2.02 6.74 -11.66
CA ARG A 281 -1.85 8.11 -11.13
C ARG A 281 -2.05 8.19 -9.61
N PHE A 282 -1.71 7.15 -8.88
CA PHE A 282 -1.73 7.21 -7.42
C PHE A 282 -0.59 8.09 -6.94
N VAL A 283 -0.84 8.89 -5.90
CA VAL A 283 0.22 9.66 -5.23
C VAL A 283 1.25 8.71 -4.63
N VAL A 284 2.52 9.14 -4.63
CA VAL A 284 3.64 8.33 -4.10
C VAL A 284 4.29 9.06 -2.91
N PRO A 285 3.84 8.77 -1.67
CA PRO A 285 4.35 9.41 -0.45
C PRO A 285 5.63 8.74 0.08
N GLY A 286 6.22 9.32 1.13
CA GLY A 286 7.40 8.75 1.81
C GLY A 286 8.73 8.94 1.08
N MET A 287 8.84 9.92 0.20
CA MET A 287 10.09 10.28 -0.51
C MET A 287 10.82 11.44 0.17
N SER A 288 12.12 11.55 -0.07
CA SER A 288 12.88 12.78 0.15
C SER A 288 13.33 13.31 -1.20
N LEU A 289 12.97 14.57 -1.49
CA LEU A 289 13.22 15.20 -2.79
C LEU A 289 13.96 16.52 -2.61
N THR A 290 14.86 16.82 -3.53
CA THR A 290 15.42 18.17 -3.73
C THR A 290 15.17 18.62 -5.16
N ALA A 291 15.08 19.93 -5.38
CA ALA A 291 14.97 20.51 -6.72
C ALA A 291 16.01 21.60 -6.94
N ALA A 292 16.72 21.55 -8.06
CA ALA A 292 17.55 22.64 -8.55
C ALA A 292 16.78 23.38 -9.64
N VAL A 293 16.69 24.70 -9.53
CA VAL A 293 15.95 25.56 -10.48
C VAL A 293 16.93 26.49 -11.18
N ASP A 294 16.99 26.47 -12.51
CA ASP A 294 17.91 27.30 -13.31
C ASP A 294 19.38 27.14 -12.89
N ASP A 295 19.82 25.89 -12.67
CA ASP A 295 21.16 25.50 -12.20
C ASP A 295 21.58 26.13 -10.84
N ARG A 296 20.61 26.60 -10.05
CA ARG A 296 20.84 27.12 -8.69
C ARG A 296 21.00 25.98 -7.67
N SER A 297 21.35 26.35 -6.43
CA SER A 297 21.46 25.40 -5.32
C SER A 297 20.16 24.61 -5.11
N ALA A 298 20.30 23.30 -4.93
CA ALA A 298 19.18 22.42 -4.68
C ALA A 298 18.42 22.81 -3.39
N THR A 299 17.11 22.91 -3.48
CA THR A 299 16.19 23.22 -2.38
C THR A 299 15.40 21.96 -2.00
N PRO A 300 15.33 21.57 -0.72
CA PRO A 300 14.50 20.47 -0.28
C PRO A 300 13.00 20.74 -0.54
N LEU A 301 12.29 19.73 -1.01
CA LEU A 301 10.84 19.80 -1.19
C LEU A 301 10.15 19.09 -0.03
N ALA A 302 9.35 19.83 0.73
CA ALA A 302 8.59 19.28 1.85
C ALA A 302 7.32 18.59 1.35
N ALA A 303 6.90 17.53 2.04
CA ALA A 303 5.57 16.96 1.82
C ALA A 303 4.49 18.00 2.14
N GLY A 304 3.51 18.13 1.25
CA GLY A 304 2.39 19.06 1.35
C GLY A 304 1.07 18.36 1.13
N LEU A 305 0.03 18.83 1.82
CA LEU A 305 -1.36 18.43 1.64
C LEU A 305 -2.20 19.70 1.46
N ASP A 306 -2.86 19.80 0.32
CA ASP A 306 -3.66 20.97 -0.06
C ASP A 306 -4.99 20.49 -0.66
N SER A 307 -6.06 21.25 -0.45
CA SER A 307 -7.40 20.86 -0.87
C SER A 307 -7.59 20.81 -2.39
N GLU A 308 -6.75 21.50 -3.16
CA GLU A 308 -6.82 21.53 -4.63
C GLU A 308 -5.72 20.68 -5.27
N LEU A 309 -4.50 20.69 -4.71
CA LEU A 309 -3.37 19.92 -5.23
C LEU A 309 -3.39 18.45 -4.76
N GLY A 310 -4.04 18.16 -3.63
CA GLY A 310 -3.88 16.91 -2.91
C GLY A 310 -2.49 16.77 -2.30
N PHE A 311 -2.04 15.54 -2.09
CA PHE A 311 -0.68 15.26 -1.62
C PHE A 311 0.36 15.56 -2.71
N HIS A 312 1.39 16.31 -2.35
CA HIS A 312 2.48 16.73 -3.23
C HIS A 312 3.78 16.95 -2.43
N TYR A 313 4.87 17.26 -3.14
CA TYR A 313 6.09 17.80 -2.54
C TYR A 313 6.31 19.20 -3.09
N GLY A 314 6.74 20.14 -2.27
CA GLY A 314 6.96 21.50 -2.74
C GLY A 314 7.74 22.42 -1.82
N ALA A 315 8.07 23.57 -2.36
CA ALA A 315 8.77 24.64 -1.66
C ALA A 315 8.51 26.00 -2.35
N PRO A 316 8.48 27.12 -1.60
CA PRO A 316 8.56 28.45 -2.19
C PRO A 316 9.95 28.66 -2.83
N VAL A 317 9.98 29.18 -4.05
CA VAL A 317 11.21 29.44 -4.81
C VAL A 317 11.13 30.80 -5.49
N GLY A 318 12.02 31.71 -5.09
CA GLY A 318 12.12 33.04 -5.70
C GLY A 318 12.46 32.98 -7.19
N ASP A 319 11.87 33.89 -7.96
CA ASP A 319 12.03 34.02 -9.42
C ASP A 319 11.64 32.76 -10.23
N LEU A 320 10.92 31.81 -9.62
CA LEU A 320 10.41 30.62 -10.32
C LEU A 320 9.34 31.04 -11.34
N SER A 321 9.46 30.52 -12.56
CA SER A 321 8.48 30.71 -13.62
C SER A 321 8.28 29.41 -14.41
N ALA A 322 7.27 29.38 -15.28
CA ALA A 322 7.01 28.23 -16.15
C ALA A 322 8.14 27.96 -17.17
N GLU A 323 9.01 28.94 -17.41
CA GLU A 323 10.16 28.82 -18.31
C GLU A 323 11.44 28.36 -17.59
N SER A 324 11.39 28.21 -16.25
CA SER A 324 12.53 27.76 -15.47
C SER A 324 12.85 26.29 -15.74
N SER A 325 14.13 25.95 -15.84
CA SER A 325 14.56 24.54 -15.82
C SER A 325 14.50 24.00 -14.39
N VAL A 326 13.89 22.82 -14.21
CA VAL A 326 13.76 22.20 -12.88
C VAL A 326 14.21 20.76 -12.91
N GLU A 327 15.33 20.50 -12.26
CA GLU A 327 15.86 19.16 -12.04
C GLU A 327 15.46 18.68 -10.63
N VAL A 328 14.68 17.61 -10.56
CA VAL A 328 14.29 16.97 -9.29
C VAL A 328 15.21 15.78 -9.03
N ARG A 329 15.81 15.74 -7.83
CA ARG A 329 16.59 14.60 -7.34
C ARG A 329 15.82 13.84 -6.27
N VAL A 330 15.84 12.52 -6.37
CA VAL A 330 15.30 11.62 -5.35
C VAL A 330 16.42 11.22 -4.40
N GLU A 331 16.46 11.84 -3.22
CA GLU A 331 17.46 11.55 -2.19
C GLU A 331 17.12 10.25 -1.44
N THR A 332 15.83 9.92 -1.35
CA THR A 332 15.34 8.68 -0.76
C THR A 332 14.09 8.23 -1.51
N PRO A 333 14.07 6.98 -2.04
CA PRO A 333 12.91 6.45 -2.72
C PRO A 333 11.72 6.31 -1.77
N PRO A 334 10.50 6.10 -2.26
CA PRO A 334 9.30 6.12 -1.42
C PRO A 334 9.34 4.98 -0.39
N GLN A 335 9.45 5.35 0.89
CA GLN A 335 9.52 4.44 2.04
C GLN A 335 8.14 3.93 2.46
N VAL A 336 7.40 3.37 1.51
CA VAL A 336 6.11 2.72 1.78
C VAL A 336 6.17 1.29 1.25
N ALA A 337 5.49 0.37 1.92
CA ALA A 337 5.47 -1.02 1.51
C ALA A 337 4.81 -1.19 0.14
N ARG A 338 5.10 -2.30 -0.52
CA ARG A 338 4.64 -2.63 -1.86
C ARG A 338 3.85 -3.92 -1.82
N HIS A 339 2.73 -3.93 -2.53
CA HIS A 339 2.09 -5.16 -2.97
C HIS A 339 2.73 -5.64 -4.27
N GLU A 340 2.44 -6.89 -4.63
CA GLU A 340 2.93 -7.48 -5.88
C GLU A 340 2.54 -6.61 -7.10
N GLY A 341 3.49 -6.48 -8.03
CA GLY A 341 3.38 -5.60 -9.19
C GLY A 341 3.99 -4.22 -8.97
N TYR A 342 4.40 -3.88 -7.73
CA TYR A 342 5.13 -2.66 -7.39
C TYR A 342 6.41 -2.91 -6.58
N GLU A 343 6.68 -4.14 -6.16
CA GLU A 343 7.79 -4.49 -5.27
C GLU A 343 9.18 -4.39 -5.91
N THR A 344 9.23 -4.29 -7.23
CA THR A 344 10.43 -4.05 -8.03
C THR A 344 10.44 -2.65 -8.65
N ALA A 345 9.52 -1.76 -8.25
CA ALA A 345 9.43 -0.40 -8.79
C ALA A 345 9.84 0.64 -7.75
N PHE A 346 10.23 1.83 -8.23
CA PHE A 346 10.51 3.01 -7.40
C PHE A 346 11.67 2.81 -6.41
N LEU A 347 12.73 2.09 -6.80
CA LEU A 347 13.93 1.89 -5.98
C LEU A 347 15.09 2.75 -6.49
N GLU A 348 15.57 2.46 -7.70
CA GLU A 348 16.58 3.26 -8.38
C GLU A 348 15.90 4.42 -9.12
N MET A 349 16.08 5.63 -8.60
CA MET A 349 15.40 6.83 -9.07
C MET A 349 16.40 7.92 -9.44
N PRO A 350 16.98 7.90 -10.67
CA PRO A 350 17.91 8.94 -11.11
C PRO A 350 17.23 10.33 -11.15
N PRO A 351 18.01 11.42 -11.16
CA PRO A 351 17.47 12.78 -11.33
C PRO A 351 16.60 12.90 -12.58
N VAL A 352 15.59 13.76 -12.50
CA VAL A 352 14.62 13.97 -13.56
C VAL A 352 14.43 15.45 -13.84
N GLU A 353 14.56 15.82 -15.11
CA GLU A 353 14.21 17.15 -15.61
C GLU A 353 12.69 17.23 -15.85
N LEU A 354 12.09 18.33 -15.42
CA LEU A 354 10.70 18.66 -15.71
C LEU A 354 10.68 19.53 -16.97
N ALA A 355 10.25 18.95 -18.10
CA ALA A 355 10.14 19.63 -19.40
C ALA A 355 8.91 19.15 -20.20
#